data_AF-A0A8H5HR44-F1
#
_entry.id   AF-A0A8H5HR44-F1
#
_cell.length_a   1.000
_cell.length_b   1.000
_cell.length_c   1.000
_cell.angle_alpha   90.00
_cell.angle_beta   90.00
_cell.angle_gamma   90.00
#
_symmetry.space_group_name_H-M   'P 1'
#
loop_
_entity.id
_entity.type
_entity.pdbx_description
1 polymer ?
#
loop_
_entity_poly.entity_id
_entity_poly.type
_entity_poly.pdbx_seq_one_letter_code
_entity_poly.pdbx_strand_id
1 'polypeptide(L)'
;MSWTPIRSSGIARSIQKLLPSNLPPSLAGRPGNLYEVISRAPDGGVGRKVHQVRWSEKQIGDSYWLVTRSQFKCEGKHGKAWGLLYWKSVSLPQPPHTAQLMA
;
A
#
# COMPACT_ATOMS: atom_id res chain seq x y z
N MET A 1 -14.01 -15.15 -23.66
CA MET A 1 -13.14 -14.15 -22.97
C MET A 1 -13.66 -12.76 -23.29
N SER A 2 -14.58 -12.23 -22.47
CA SER A 2 -15.18 -10.92 -22.66
C SER A 2 -14.54 -9.90 -21.71
N TRP A 3 -13.76 -8.97 -22.26
CA TRP A 3 -13.29 -7.79 -21.55
C TRP A 3 -14.40 -6.74 -21.59
N THR A 4 -15.18 -6.59 -20.52
CA THR A 4 -16.08 -5.44 -20.37
C THR A 4 -15.29 -4.29 -19.75
N PRO A 5 -15.13 -3.13 -20.42
CA PRO A 5 -14.55 -1.97 -19.78
C PRO A 5 -15.46 -1.51 -18.64
N ILE A 6 -14.88 -1.31 -17.46
CA ILE A 6 -15.56 -0.73 -16.30
C ILE A 6 -16.09 0.63 -16.74
N ARG A 7 -17.41 0.76 -16.92
CA ARG A 7 -18.05 2.05 -17.18
C ARG A 7 -17.87 2.90 -15.93
N SER A 8 -16.95 3.86 -15.97
CA SER A 8 -16.82 4.86 -14.93
C SER A 8 -18.12 5.67 -14.84
N SER A 9 -18.71 5.71 -13.64
CA SER A 9 -19.95 6.45 -13.39
C SER A 9 -19.78 7.93 -13.76
N GLY A 10 -20.88 8.62 -14.05
CA GLY A 10 -20.84 10.06 -14.40
C GLY A 10 -20.11 10.91 -13.34
N ILE A 11 -20.26 10.53 -12.07
CA ILE A 11 -19.55 11.14 -10.94
C ILE A 11 -18.03 10.95 -11.04
N ALA A 12 -17.57 9.74 -11.37
CA ALA A 12 -16.14 9.47 -11.52
C ALA A 12 -15.50 10.33 -12.63
N ARG A 13 -16.21 10.53 -13.75
CA ARG A 13 -15.75 11.44 -14.82
C ARG A 13 -15.72 12.90 -14.38
N SER A 14 -16.71 13.35 -13.63
CA SER A 14 -16.73 14.72 -13.10
C SER A 14 -15.60 14.96 -12.11
N ILE A 15 -15.32 14.01 -11.21
CA ILE A 15 -14.19 14.09 -10.27
C ILE A 15 -12.86 14.10 -11.04
N GLN A 16 -12.70 13.26 -12.06
CA GLN A 16 -11.48 13.25 -12.89
C GLN A 16 -11.20 14.60 -13.55
N LYS A 17 -12.24 15.34 -13.98
CA LYS A 17 -12.08 16.69 -14.55
C LYS A 17 -11.63 17.74 -13.53
N LEU A 18 -11.87 17.50 -12.24
CA LEU A 18 -11.47 18.40 -11.16
C LEU A 18 -10.07 18.09 -10.61
N LEU A 19 -9.50 16.92 -10.96
CA LEU A 19 -8.16 16.55 -10.54
C LEU A 19 -7.10 17.26 -11.39
N PRO A 20 -5.97 17.68 -10.80
CA PRO A 20 -4.86 18.24 -11.55
C PRO A 20 -4.27 17.19 -12.51
N SER A 21 -3.70 17.64 -13.63
CA SER A 21 -3.05 16.78 -14.62
C SER A 21 -1.92 15.94 -14.01
N ASN A 22 -1.21 16.49 -13.02
CA ASN A 22 -0.27 15.78 -12.18
C ASN A 22 -0.89 15.53 -10.81
N LEU A 23 -1.23 14.26 -10.53
CA LEU A 23 -1.78 13.89 -9.22
C LEU A 23 -0.73 14.10 -8.12
N PRO A 24 -1.12 14.66 -6.96
CA PRO A 24 -0.22 14.72 -5.82
C PRO A 24 0.18 13.29 -5.41
N PRO A 25 1.37 13.12 -4.79
CA PRO A 25 1.87 11.79 -4.40
C PRO A 25 0.88 11.00 -3.55
N SER A 26 0.07 11.68 -2.72
CA SER A 26 -0.98 11.08 -1.89
C SER A 26 -2.09 10.38 -2.69
N LEU A 27 -2.35 10.82 -3.92
CA LEU A 27 -3.36 10.27 -4.82
C LEU A 27 -2.76 9.41 -5.95
N ALA A 28 -1.44 9.39 -6.08
CA ALA A 28 -0.78 8.56 -7.07
C ALA A 28 -0.81 7.08 -6.64
N GLY A 29 -1.42 6.22 -7.45
CA GLY A 29 -1.41 4.75 -7.27
C GLY A 29 -0.07 4.09 -7.65
N ARG A 30 1.00 4.87 -7.78
CA ARG A 30 2.30 4.39 -8.24
C ARG A 30 2.96 3.48 -7.19
N PRO A 31 3.57 2.35 -7.60
CA PRO A 31 4.45 1.61 -6.71
C PRO A 31 5.63 2.51 -6.30
N GLY A 32 6.23 2.20 -5.17
CA GLY A 32 7.37 2.92 -4.61
C GLY A 32 7.97 2.13 -3.46
N ASN A 33 8.99 2.68 -2.82
CA ASN A 33 9.48 2.05 -1.60
C ASN A 33 8.39 2.06 -0.51
N LEU A 34 8.50 1.17 0.46
CA LEU A 34 7.49 1.01 1.51
C LEU A 34 7.11 2.35 2.16
N TYR A 35 8.10 3.16 2.55
CA TYR A 35 7.90 4.41 3.26
C TYR A 35 7.17 5.44 2.41
N GLU A 36 7.56 5.61 1.14
CA GLU A 36 6.91 6.52 0.20
C GLU A 36 5.46 6.11 -0.11
N VAL A 37 5.14 4.82 0.00
CA VAL A 37 3.77 4.33 -0.18
C VAL A 37 2.92 4.61 1.06
N ILE A 38 3.40 4.23 2.25
CA ILE A 38 2.60 4.36 3.47
C ILE A 38 2.56 5.79 4.03
N SER A 39 3.55 6.63 3.73
CA SER A 39 3.56 8.07 4.11
C SER A 39 2.53 8.91 3.35
N ARG A 40 1.93 8.39 2.28
CA ARG A 40 0.81 9.02 1.57
C ARG A 40 -0.46 9.05 2.41
N ALA A 41 -0.56 8.16 3.39
CA ALA A 41 -1.70 8.07 4.28
C ALA A 41 -1.46 8.90 5.56
N PRO A 42 -2.45 9.67 6.04
CA PRO A 42 -2.29 10.57 7.18
C PRO A 42 -1.99 9.84 8.50
N ASP A 43 -2.39 8.57 8.60
CA ASP A 43 -2.13 7.67 9.73
C ASP A 43 -0.77 6.95 9.63
N GLY A 44 0.06 7.32 8.65
CA GLY A 44 1.31 6.62 8.36
C GLY A 44 1.12 5.18 7.89
N GLY A 45 -0.06 4.87 7.35
CA GLY A 45 -0.42 3.58 6.78
C GLY A 45 -0.81 2.50 7.78
N VAL A 46 -1.01 2.84 9.05
CA VAL A 46 -1.50 1.89 10.07
C VAL A 46 -2.83 1.26 9.63
N GLY A 47 -2.96 -0.05 9.79
CA GLY A 47 -4.12 -0.82 9.36
C GLY A 47 -4.16 -1.13 7.86
N ARG A 48 -3.24 -0.60 7.05
CA ARG A 48 -3.17 -0.91 5.62
C ARG A 48 -2.42 -2.22 5.37
N LYS A 49 -2.85 -2.91 4.31
CA LYS A 49 -2.19 -4.10 3.77
C LYS A 49 -1.22 -3.67 2.68
N VAL A 50 0.05 -4.06 2.81
CA VAL A 50 1.09 -3.80 1.81
C VAL A 50 1.74 -5.10 1.39
N HIS A 51 2.11 -5.22 0.13
CA HIS A 51 2.78 -6.39 -0.42
C HIS A 51 3.86 -5.95 -1.40
N GLN A 52 4.87 -6.80 -1.62
CA GLN A 52 5.88 -6.54 -2.65
C GLN A 52 5.26 -6.76 -4.03
N VAL A 53 5.53 -5.87 -4.99
CA VAL A 53 4.99 -5.97 -6.36
C VAL A 53 5.27 -7.34 -6.99
N ARG A 54 6.46 -7.92 -6.74
CA ARG A 54 6.83 -9.26 -7.21
C ARG A 54 5.88 -10.38 -6.73
N TRP A 55 5.17 -10.19 -5.61
CA TRP A 55 4.23 -11.19 -5.11
C TRP A 55 3.01 -11.25 -6.03
N SER A 56 2.55 -10.11 -6.52
CA SER A 56 1.48 -10.02 -7.52
C SER A 56 1.89 -10.63 -8.86
N GLU A 57 3.11 -10.35 -9.32
CA GLU A 57 3.67 -10.95 -10.55
C GLU A 57 3.76 -12.48 -10.46
N LYS A 58 4.11 -13.01 -9.29
CA LYS A 58 4.19 -14.46 -9.03
C LYS A 58 2.85 -15.09 -8.64
N GLN A 59 1.74 -14.34 -8.75
CA GLN A 59 0.40 -14.78 -8.34
C GLN A 59 0.35 -15.32 -6.90
N ILE A 60 1.18 -14.78 -6.01
CA ILE A 60 1.18 -15.09 -4.59
C ILE A 60 0.11 -14.22 -3.93
N GLY A 61 -1.13 -14.68 -4.05
CA GLY A 61 -2.29 -14.10 -3.37
C GLY A 61 -2.21 -14.25 -1.85
N ASP A 62 -3.04 -13.47 -1.15
CA ASP A 62 -3.22 -13.50 0.30
C ASP A 62 -1.94 -13.43 1.16
N SER A 63 -0.88 -12.89 0.57
CA SER A 63 0.38 -12.61 1.25
C SER A 63 0.53 -11.10 1.35
N TYR A 64 0.58 -10.58 2.57
CA TYR A 64 0.73 -9.15 2.81
C TYR A 64 1.26 -8.89 4.22
N TRP A 65 1.77 -7.69 4.42
CA TRP A 65 2.02 -7.14 5.73
C TRP A 65 0.88 -6.21 6.14
N LEU A 66 0.34 -6.41 7.33
CA LEU A 66 -0.56 -5.46 7.97
C LEU A 66 0.27 -4.48 8.79
N VAL A 67 0.31 -3.22 8.39
CA VAL A 67 1.11 -2.19 9.08
C VAL A 67 0.47 -1.88 10.44
N THR A 68 1.25 -1.95 11.51
CA THR A 68 0.80 -1.65 12.89
C THR A 68 1.39 -0.35 13.42
N ARG A 69 2.56 0.04 12.92
CA ARG A 69 3.25 1.28 13.32
C ARG A 69 4.20 1.73 12.22
N SER A 70 4.43 3.03 12.13
CA SER A 70 5.45 3.62 11.27
C SER A 70 6.17 4.77 11.98
N GLN A 71 7.42 4.99 11.61
CA GLN A 71 8.25 6.12 12.00
C GLN A 71 9.00 6.60 10.76
N PHE A 72 8.68 7.80 10.30
CA PHE A 72 9.26 8.37 9.09
C PHE A 72 10.42 9.31 9.39
N LYS A 73 11.35 9.40 8.43
CA LYS A 73 12.39 10.42 8.34
C LYS A 73 12.51 10.89 6.90
N CYS A 74 13.19 12.01 6.67
CA CYS A 74 13.41 12.57 5.32
C CYS A 74 12.10 12.67 4.52
N GLU A 75 11.06 13.27 5.11
CA GLU A 75 9.76 13.49 4.45
C GLU A 75 9.08 12.20 3.96
N GLY A 76 9.22 11.09 4.70
CA GLY A 76 8.57 9.83 4.36
C GLY A 76 9.31 9.02 3.28
N LYS A 77 10.49 9.45 2.84
CA LYS A 77 11.33 8.66 1.92
C LYS A 77 12.03 7.49 2.61
N HIS A 78 12.24 7.59 3.91
CA HIS A 78 12.92 6.58 4.72
C HIS A 78 12.24 6.43 6.08
N GLY A 79 12.55 5.37 6.82
CA GLY A 79 12.01 5.21 8.16
C GLY A 79 12.22 3.83 8.75
N LYS A 80 11.36 3.52 9.71
CA LYS A 80 11.09 2.17 10.20
C LYS A 80 9.60 1.95 10.17
N ALA A 81 9.17 0.75 9.81
CA ALA A 81 7.78 0.37 9.87
C ALA A 81 7.68 -1.04 10.44
N TRP A 82 6.56 -1.31 11.07
CA TRP A 82 6.28 -2.56 11.73
C TRP A 82 4.94 -3.10 11.27
N GLY A 83 4.82 -4.43 11.29
CA GLY A 83 3.57 -5.05 10.93
C GLY A 83 3.53 -6.54 11.17
N LEU A 84 2.39 -7.12 10.85
CA LEU A 84 2.11 -8.55 10.94
C LEU A 84 2.18 -9.16 9.55
N LEU A 85 2.96 -10.24 9.41
CA LEU A 85 3.04 -10.99 8.15
C LEU A 85 1.89 -11.98 8.05
N TYR A 86 1.07 -11.80 7.04
CA TYR A 86 0.12 -12.79 6.55
C TYR A 86 0.75 -13.44 5.31
N TRP A 87 0.88 -14.76 5.34
CA TRP A 87 1.45 -15.53 4.24
C TRP A 87 0.44 -16.56 3.77
N LYS A 88 -0.04 -16.43 2.53
CA LYS A 88 -1.07 -17.31 1.94
C LYS A 88 -2.25 -17.53 2.90
N SER A 89 -2.79 -16.45 3.46
CA SER A 89 -3.87 -16.47 4.47
C SER A 89 -3.53 -17.08 5.84
N VAL A 90 -2.29 -17.55 6.07
CA VAL A 90 -1.82 -18.01 7.38
C VAL A 90 -1.05 -16.88 8.08
N SER A 91 -1.50 -16.48 9.28
CA SER A 91 -0.74 -15.56 10.12
C SER A 91 0.44 -16.29 10.75
N LEU A 92 1.65 -15.75 10.62
CA LEU A 92 2.78 -16.28 11.37
C LEU A 92 2.69 -15.84 12.84
N PRO A 93 3.08 -16.69 13.80
CA PRO A 93 3.02 -16.37 15.23
C PRO A 93 3.89 -15.14 15.53
N GLN A 94 3.33 -14.19 16.29
CA GLN A 94 3.99 -12.93 16.59
C GLN A 94 5.26 -13.14 17.42
N PRO A 95 6.42 -12.58 17.04
CA PRO A 95 7.54 -12.46 17.95
C PRO A 95 7.23 -11.38 19.01
N PRO A 96 7.72 -11.52 20.27
CA PRO A 96 7.39 -10.61 21.38
C PRO A 96 7.85 -9.16 21.19
N HIS A 97 8.62 -8.86 20.13
CA HIS A 97 8.93 -7.50 19.72
C HIS A 97 8.85 -7.38 18.19
N THR A 98 7.74 -6.81 17.72
CA THR A 98 7.55 -6.05 16.47
C THR A 98 8.58 -6.31 15.34
N ALA A 99 8.22 -7.14 14.35
CA ALA A 99 9.03 -7.34 13.16
C ALA A 99 9.09 -6.06 12.30
N GLN A 100 10.30 -5.62 11.96
CA GLN A 100 10.50 -4.54 11.01
C GLN A 100 10.09 -5.01 9.62
N LEU A 101 9.24 -4.24 8.95
CA LEU A 101 8.90 -4.48 7.54
C LEU A 101 10.18 -4.30 6.72
N MET A 102 10.72 -5.42 6.22
CA MET A 102 11.85 -5.40 5.29
C MET A 102 11.37 -4.81 3.96
N ALA A 103 11.90 -3.63 3.62
CA ALA A 103 11.67 -2.94 2.36
C ALA A 103 12.44 -3.61 1.22
#